data_AF-A0A4E0QTE1-F1
#
_entry.id   AF-A0A4E0QTE1-F1
#
_cell.length_a   1.000
_cell.length_b   1.000
_cell.length_c   1.000
_cell.angle_alpha   90.00
_cell.angle_beta   90.00
_cell.angle_gamma   90.00
#
_symmetry.space_group_name_H-M   'P 1'
#
loop_
_entity.id
_entity.type
_entity.pdbx_description
1 polymer ?
#
loop_
_entity_poly.entity_id
_entity_poly.type
_entity_poly.pdbx_seq_one_letter_code
_entity_poly.pdbx_strand_id
1 'polypeptide(L)'
;MRSPIFFRGRELRYYRAHYYPEEKTHAWEFMKEAISLVTRTQDTKTRVLIVPNGSYRICGRIMAAAYSKLCPEEIKRIFIFGRTEQFLPFKCGLSNADYLDTPLGKLQVDKEG
;
A
#
# COMPACT_ATOMS: atom_id res chain seq x y z
N MET A 1 -14.62 18.21 16.22
CA MET A 1 -14.12 18.53 14.86
C MET A 1 -12.61 18.30 14.86
N ARG A 2 -12.08 17.37 14.06
CA ARG A 2 -10.62 17.11 14.02
C ARG A 2 -9.93 18.25 13.24
N SER A 3 -8.75 18.69 13.69
CA SER A 3 -7.96 19.70 12.99
C SER A 3 -7.56 19.20 11.58
N PRO A 4 -7.59 20.07 10.56
CA PRO A 4 -7.15 19.71 9.22
C PRO A 4 -5.69 19.28 9.21
N ILE A 5 -5.39 18.20 8.48
CA ILE A 5 -4.03 17.70 8.28
C ILE A 5 -3.52 18.32 6.98
N PHE A 6 -2.28 18.82 6.98
CA PHE A 6 -1.67 19.42 5.79
C PHE A 6 -0.52 18.56 5.25
N PHE A 7 -0.42 18.47 3.93
CA PHE A 7 0.77 17.98 3.22
C PHE A 7 1.24 19.04 2.23
N ARG A 8 2.51 19.46 2.35
CA ARG A 8 3.11 20.53 1.52
C ARG A 8 2.24 21.79 1.38
N GLY A 9 1.63 22.21 2.49
CA GLY A 9 0.77 23.41 2.54
C GLY A 9 -0.64 23.23 1.97
N ARG A 10 -1.02 22.02 1.52
CA ARG A 10 -2.38 21.71 1.05
C ARG A 10 -3.14 20.91 2.10
N GLU A 11 -4.40 21.27 2.33
CA GLU A 11 -5.31 20.55 3.23
C GLU A 11 -5.62 19.16 2.67
N LEU A 12 -5.31 18.12 3.44
CA LEU A 12 -5.82 16.77 3.22
C LEU A 12 -7.25 16.72 3.77
N ARG A 13 -8.21 16.86 2.86
CA ARG A 13 -9.59 16.46 3.13
C ARG A 13 -9.61 14.92 3.23
N TYR A 14 -10.70 14.32 3.70
CA TYR A 14 -11.00 12.87 3.65
C TYR A 14 -10.83 12.05 4.95
N TYR A 15 -11.86 11.22 5.20
CA TYR A 15 -12.19 10.52 6.45
C TYR A 15 -11.27 9.31 6.76
N ARG A 16 -10.57 8.75 5.76
CA ARG A 16 -9.57 7.65 5.90
C ARG A 16 -8.11 8.11 5.70
N ALA A 17 -7.90 9.41 5.49
CA ALA A 17 -6.61 10.04 5.13
C ALA A 17 -5.49 9.90 6.18
N HIS A 18 -5.74 9.28 7.33
CA HIS A 18 -4.70 9.02 8.32
C HIS A 18 -3.64 8.04 7.81
N TYR A 19 -3.97 7.19 6.83
CA TYR A 19 -3.05 6.21 6.28
C TYR A 19 -2.42 6.64 4.95
N TYR A 20 -3.21 7.11 3.99
CA TYR A 20 -2.72 7.59 2.68
C TYR A 20 -3.73 8.56 2.04
N PRO A 21 -3.30 9.44 1.09
CA PRO A 21 -4.21 10.33 0.38
C PRO A 21 -5.17 9.57 -0.55
N GLU A 22 -6.45 9.96 -0.59
CA GLU A 22 -7.44 9.35 -1.51
C GLU A 22 -7.33 9.89 -2.95
N GLU A 23 -6.78 11.09 -3.11
CA GLU A 23 -6.58 11.68 -4.43
C GLU A 23 -5.34 11.08 -5.11
N LYS A 24 -5.53 10.65 -6.36
CA LYS A 24 -4.54 9.90 -7.14
C LYS A 24 -3.18 10.58 -7.19
N THR A 25 -3.16 11.89 -7.47
CA THR A 25 -1.94 12.67 -7.65
C THR A 25 -1.14 12.70 -6.36
N HIS A 26 -1.78 13.03 -5.23
CA HIS A 26 -1.12 13.04 -3.94
C HIS A 26 -0.63 11.64 -3.51
N ALA A 27 -1.44 10.59 -3.69
CA ALA A 27 -1.01 9.22 -3.39
C ALA A 27 0.25 8.85 -4.19
N TRP A 28 0.27 9.17 -5.48
CA TRP A 28 1.40 8.95 -6.37
C TRP A 28 2.65 9.74 -5.95
N GLU A 29 2.50 11.01 -5.59
CA GLU A 29 3.60 11.85 -5.10
C GLU A 29 4.26 11.28 -3.85
N PHE A 30 3.47 10.84 -2.86
CA PHE A 30 4.00 10.21 -1.65
C PHE A 30 4.81 8.96 -1.96
N MET A 31 4.31 8.09 -2.83
CA MET A 31 5.04 6.87 -3.23
C MET A 31 6.32 7.20 -3.98
N LYS A 32 6.26 8.12 -4.94
CA LYS A 32 7.43 8.55 -5.71
C LYS A 32 8.50 9.15 -4.82
N GLU A 33 8.12 10.02 -3.89
CA GLU A 33 9.03 10.63 -2.94
C GLU A 33 9.71 9.54 -2.10
N ALA A 34 8.94 8.65 -1.48
CA ALA A 34 9.50 7.57 -0.66
C ALA A 34 10.43 6.64 -1.45
N ILE A 35 10.07 6.27 -2.69
CA ILE A 35 10.88 5.43 -3.56
C ILE A 35 12.15 6.15 -4.03
N SER A 36 12.09 7.46 -4.30
CA SER A 36 13.28 8.24 -4.71
C SER A 36 14.36 8.31 -3.64
N LEU A 37 13.99 8.10 -2.37
CA LEU A 37 14.90 8.10 -1.23
C LEU A 37 15.62 6.76 -1.02
N VAL A 38 15.35 5.75 -1.85
CA VAL A 38 15.92 4.41 -1.72
C VAL A 38 16.48 3.91 -3.06
N THR A 39 17.56 3.14 -2.99
CA THR A 39 18.10 2.48 -4.18
C THR A 39 17.23 1.28 -4.57
N ARG A 40 16.80 1.24 -5.84
CA ARG A 40 16.09 0.08 -6.40
C ARG A 40 17.11 -1.00 -6.74
N THR A 41 16.95 -2.17 -6.13
CA THR A 41 17.84 -3.31 -6.40
C THR A 41 17.23 -4.31 -7.37
N GLN A 42 15.89 -4.38 -7.46
CA GLN A 42 15.17 -5.28 -8.37
C GLN A 42 15.67 -6.74 -8.28
N ASP A 43 15.64 -7.28 -7.07
CA ASP A 43 16.07 -8.65 -6.82
C ASP A 43 15.03 -9.66 -7.31
N THR A 44 15.40 -10.39 -8.36
CA THR A 44 14.56 -11.44 -8.96
C THR A 44 14.37 -12.66 -8.06
N LYS A 45 15.08 -12.75 -6.92
CA LYS A 45 14.91 -13.82 -5.92
C LYS A 45 13.98 -13.44 -4.78
N THR A 46 13.62 -12.17 -4.62
CA THR A 46 12.69 -11.75 -3.57
C THR A 46 11.29 -12.31 -3.87
N ARG A 47 10.72 -13.04 -2.91
CA ARG A 47 9.39 -13.68 -3.03
C ARG A 47 8.39 -13.24 -1.97
N VAL A 48 8.87 -12.73 -0.84
CA VAL A 48 8.05 -12.33 0.30
C VAL A 48 8.58 -11.01 0.83
N LEU A 49 7.66 -10.09 1.15
CA LEU A 49 7.96 -8.88 1.89
C LEU A 49 7.15 -8.87 3.18
N ILE A 50 7.78 -8.43 4.26
CA ILE A 50 7.10 -8.13 5.52
C ILE A 50 7.19 -6.61 5.70
N VAL A 51 6.05 -5.95 5.64
CA VAL A 51 5.96 -4.48 5.70
C VAL A 51 4.96 -4.05 6.77
N PRO A 52 5.17 -2.89 7.42
CA PRO A 52 4.15 -2.32 8.29
C PRO A 52 2.89 -1.97 7.49
N ASN A 53 1.74 -1.92 8.15
CA ASN A 53 0.46 -1.47 7.56
C ASN A 53 0.01 -0.09 8.10
N GLY A 54 0.98 0.69 8.61
CA GLY A 54 0.76 2.03 9.15
C GLY A 54 0.58 3.10 8.07
N SER A 55 0.56 4.36 8.47
CA SER A 55 0.41 5.47 7.53
C SER A 55 1.65 5.68 6.66
N TYR A 56 1.45 6.17 5.43
CA TYR A 56 2.53 6.52 4.51
C TYR A 56 3.44 7.61 5.08
N ARG A 57 2.89 8.53 5.89
CA ARG A 57 3.67 9.58 6.54
C ARG A 57 4.69 9.03 7.54
N ILE A 58 4.36 7.96 8.24
CA ILE A 58 5.23 7.37 9.28
C ILE A 58 6.06 6.24 8.67
N CYS A 59 5.43 5.35 7.91
CA CYS A 59 6.01 4.09 7.44
C CYS A 59 6.49 4.14 5.99
N GLY A 60 6.20 5.19 5.23
CA GLY A 60 6.43 5.22 3.77
C GLY A 60 7.87 4.93 3.36
N ARG A 61 8.86 5.45 4.09
CA ARG A 61 10.29 5.17 3.82
C ARG A 61 10.65 3.70 4.04
N ILE A 62 10.14 3.08 5.09
CA ILE A 62 10.38 1.65 5.39
C ILE A 62 9.70 0.78 4.35
N MET A 63 8.45 1.09 4.01
CA MET A 63 7.72 0.40 2.94
C MET A 63 8.49 0.52 1.61
N ALA A 64 8.93 1.72 1.23
CA ALA A 64 9.68 1.94 0.00
C ALA A 64 10.98 1.12 -0.06
N ALA A 65 11.73 1.02 1.05
CA ALA A 65 12.94 0.20 1.12
C ALA A 65 12.66 -1.30 0.89
N ALA A 66 11.51 -1.80 1.36
CA ALA A 66 11.09 -3.17 1.10
C ALA A 66 10.62 -3.36 -0.34
N TYR A 67 9.74 -2.49 -0.84
CA TYR A 67 9.22 -2.57 -2.21
C TYR A 67 10.31 -2.34 -3.27
N SER A 68 11.40 -1.62 -2.96
CA SER A 68 12.53 -1.42 -3.90
C SER A 68 13.30 -2.69 -4.22
N LYS A 69 13.09 -3.76 -3.44
CA LYS A 69 13.66 -5.09 -3.67
C LYS A 69 12.92 -5.87 -4.76
N LEU A 70 11.65 -5.58 -5.02
CA LEU A 70 10.88 -6.32 -6.01
C LEU A 70 11.35 -6.00 -7.44
N CYS A 71 11.38 -7.04 -8.28
CA CYS A 71 11.43 -6.93 -9.73
C CYS A 71 10.01 -7.18 -10.26
N PRO A 72 9.20 -6.14 -10.50
CA PRO A 72 7.79 -6.29 -10.86
C PRO A 72 7.59 -6.99 -12.21
N GLU A 73 8.57 -6.95 -13.11
CA GLU A 73 8.55 -7.59 -14.42
C GLU A 73 8.44 -9.12 -14.33
N GLU A 74 8.95 -9.70 -13.23
CA GLU A 74 8.92 -11.15 -12.97
C GLU A 74 7.69 -11.59 -12.14
N ILE A 75 6.89 -10.65 -11.64
CA ILE A 75 5.80 -10.91 -10.70
C ILE A 75 4.45 -10.86 -11.42
N LYS A 76 3.80 -12.02 -11.52
CA LYS A 76 2.48 -12.15 -12.16
C LYS A 76 1.31 -12.05 -11.18
N ARG A 77 1.52 -12.45 -9.91
CA ARG A 77 0.49 -12.53 -8.87
C ARG A 77 1.06 -12.11 -7.53
N ILE A 78 0.27 -11.39 -6.75
CA ILE A 78 0.64 -10.90 -5.41
C ILE A 78 -0.41 -11.36 -4.41
N PHE A 79 0.03 -12.12 -3.40
CA PHE A 79 -0.80 -12.46 -2.25
C PHE A 79 -0.57 -11.44 -1.14
N ILE A 80 -1.65 -10.85 -0.62
CA ILE A 80 -1.59 -9.86 0.46
C ILE A 80 -2.22 -10.49 1.71
N PHE A 81 -1.40 -10.70 2.74
CA PHE A 81 -1.86 -11.19 4.04
C PHE A 81 -1.91 -10.03 5.03
N GLY A 82 -3.07 -9.78 5.62
CA GLY A 82 -3.27 -8.74 6.62
C GLY A 82 -3.91 -9.31 7.88
N ARG A 83 -3.65 -8.67 9.03
CA ARG A 83 -4.40 -8.96 10.25
C ARG A 83 -5.82 -8.42 10.12
N THR A 84 -6.79 -9.18 10.61
CA THR A 84 -8.16 -8.71 10.79
C THR A 84 -8.35 -8.11 12.18
N GLU A 85 -9.12 -7.04 12.30
CA GLU A 85 -9.60 -6.55 13.61
C GLU A 85 -10.86 -7.29 14.06
N GLN A 86 -11.56 -7.95 13.12
CA GLN A 86 -12.69 -8.83 13.41
C GLN A 86 -12.17 -10.18 13.89
N PHE A 87 -12.83 -10.74 14.91
CA PHE A 87 -12.47 -12.04 15.46
C PHE A 87 -12.78 -13.16 14.45
N LEU A 88 -11.73 -13.76 13.88
CA LEU A 88 -11.78 -14.97 13.06
C LEU A 88 -10.96 -16.06 13.75
N PRO A 89 -11.55 -16.82 14.70
CA PRO A 89 -10.79 -17.82 15.45
C PRO A 89 -10.29 -18.92 14.51
N PHE A 90 -8.97 -19.04 14.39
CA PHE A 90 -8.25 -20.09 13.65
C PHE A 90 -8.59 -20.19 12.16
N LYS A 91 -9.02 -19.09 11.53
CA LYS A 91 -9.38 -19.07 10.10
C LYS A 91 -8.83 -17.83 9.40
N CYS A 92 -8.59 -17.98 8.10
CA CYS A 92 -8.35 -16.86 7.19
C CYS A 92 -9.63 -16.55 6.41
N GLY A 93 -9.93 -15.27 6.23
CA GLY A 93 -10.98 -14.82 5.32
C GLY A 93 -10.41 -14.55 3.94
N LEU A 94 -11.14 -14.96 2.89
CA LEU A 94 -10.87 -14.55 1.52
C LEU A 94 -11.92 -13.51 1.10
N SER A 95 -11.49 -12.51 0.33
CA SER A 95 -12.41 -11.51 -0.20
C SER A 95 -13.19 -12.08 -1.37
N ASN A 96 -14.51 -11.85 -1.40
CA ASN A 96 -15.34 -12.16 -2.56
C ASN A 96 -15.36 -11.01 -3.59
N ALA A 97 -14.70 -9.88 -3.31
CA ALA A 97 -14.67 -8.73 -4.21
C ALA A 97 -13.97 -9.07 -5.54
N ASP A 98 -14.41 -8.45 -6.64
CA ASP A 98 -13.78 -8.61 -7.96
C ASP A 98 -12.52 -7.76 -8.12
N TYR A 99 -12.47 -6.65 -7.40
CA TYR A 99 -11.34 -5.75 -7.39
C TYR A 99 -11.13 -5.12 -6.02
N LEU A 100 -9.89 -4.74 -5.75
CA LEU A 100 -9.53 -3.82 -4.69
C LEU A 100 -9.46 -2.40 -5.28
N ASP A 101 -10.29 -1.50 -4.79
CA ASP A 101 -10.28 -0.11 -5.23
C ASP A 101 -9.13 0.67 -4.58
N THR A 102 -8.38 1.44 -5.36
CA THR A 102 -7.25 2.24 -4.87
C THR A 102 -7.24 3.62 -5.53
N PRO A 103 -6.61 4.63 -4.91
CA PRO A 103 -6.42 5.95 -5.53
C PRO A 103 -5.75 5.91 -6.91
N LEU A 104 -4.92 4.89 -7.18
CA LEU A 104 -4.24 4.75 -8.47
C LEU A 104 -5.07 4.02 -9.54
N GLY A 105 -6.18 3.41 -9.14
CA GLY A 105 -7.03 2.57 -9.98
C GLY A 105 -7.40 1.25 -9.30
N LYS A 106 -8.27 0.49 -9.96
CA LYS A 106 -8.73 -0.81 -9.47
C LYS A 106 -7.68 -1.89 -9.71
N LEU A 107 -7.38 -2.68 -8.69
CA LEU A 107 -6.56 -3.89 -8.79
C LEU A 107 -7.48 -5.10 -8.86
N GLN A 108 -7.38 -5.90 -9.91
CA GLN A 108 -8.22 -7.10 -10.05
C GLN A 108 -7.83 -8.13 -9.00
N VAL A 109 -8.83 -8.73 -8.35
CA VAL A 109 -8.64 -9.87 -7.46
C VAL A 109 -8.61 -11.12 -8.32
N ASP A 110 -7.56 -11.92 -8.19
CA ASP A 110 -7.46 -13.20 -8.87
C ASP A 110 -8.59 -14.14 -8.40
N LYS A 111 -9.35 -14.68 -9.36
CA LYS A 111 -10.45 -15.62 -9.12
C LYS A 111 -10.05 -17.06 -9.38
N GLU A 112 -8.90 -17.29 -9.99
CA GLU A 112 -8.39 -18.59 -10.38
C GLU A 112 -7.17 -18.93 -9.49
N GLY A 113 -7.40 -19.84 -8.55
CA GLY A 113 -6.37 -20.40 -7.66
C GLY A 113 -5.71 -21.62 -8.25
#